data_AF-A0AAE0VT34-F1
#
_entry.id   AF-A0AAE0VT34-F1
#
_cell.length_a   1.000
_cell.length_b   1.000
_cell.length_c   1.000
_cell.angle_alpha   90.00
_cell.angle_beta   90.00
_cell.angle_gamma   90.00
#
_symmetry.space_group_name_H-M   'P 1'
#
loop_
_entity.id
_entity.type
_entity.pdbx_description
1 polymer ?
#
loop_
_entity_poly.entity_id
_entity_poly.type
_entity_poly.pdbx_seq_one_letter_code
_entity_poly.pdbx_strand_id
1 'polypeptide(L)'
;MKSHLWMKIQSQWNTIIRDIHVSTVLDNLMGKLVISFDEYEAISKQETESKKARRLLEILKYKDDQHYYNFLAALDENEYGKIADAIREAEVPQDFLELGNTSVTMQQLIKEALEENFEIKSGRQVHFEELVNTVQISFKAHGEYFGYDVIMMTSLENIVKQVFPSSQLTEMPASGSKTCSVAKYILGIQRKNEEMTIQLPSLEVNAKQDTNVTSVTKSFSTPNGQQKETYQRIASLTPSLTSWKIRARVTMKGERATKRKKNNAGRYNTTKYFHLKVADESGEIEGVVFNDAVDKFYNVLKMGKVFCISEATLEEANKKYNSTKHDYHIVINKDANIKPCQDTGDISPYGEFDFITIDKLKDSREGELVDIIAVVKECGQSETVKTKKGKNKVKREIQLVDQSGMQVGLTIWESDAVKFLGRRNSILALKGVMVSEWGGRSLTKGLTGQMIVDPIIPKAEELHLWFISKGKQMDFTSFR
;
A
#
# COMPACT_ATOMS: atom_id res chain seq x y z
N MET A 1 -11.22 -10.71 -0.25
CA MET A 1 -12.32 -11.23 0.59
C MET A 1 -11.67 -11.90 1.79
N LYS A 2 -12.03 -11.53 3.02
CA LYS A 2 -11.48 -12.19 4.22
C LYS A 2 -12.06 -13.60 4.33
N SER A 3 -11.26 -14.57 4.79
CA SER A 3 -11.72 -15.95 4.86
C SER A 3 -12.76 -16.17 5.95
N HIS A 4 -13.63 -17.16 5.75
CA HIS A 4 -14.65 -17.54 6.74
C HIS A 4 -14.00 -17.96 8.06
N LEU A 5 -12.83 -18.59 8.00
CA LEU A 5 -12.12 -19.06 9.20
C LEU A 5 -11.55 -17.88 10.02
N TRP A 6 -11.06 -16.82 9.37
CA TRP A 6 -10.69 -15.59 10.06
C TRP A 6 -11.90 -14.96 10.77
N MET A 7 -13.07 -14.95 10.13
CA MET A 7 -14.28 -14.38 10.74
C MET A 7 -14.68 -15.13 12.01
N LYS A 8 -14.52 -16.45 12.04
CA LYS A 8 -14.76 -17.29 13.22
C LYS A 8 -13.70 -17.06 14.33
N ILE A 9 -12.43 -16.89 13.97
CA ILE A 9 -11.39 -16.50 14.95
C ILE A 9 -11.71 -15.12 15.54
N GLN A 10 -12.16 -14.19 14.70
CA GLN A 10 -12.51 -12.83 15.12
C GLN A 10 -13.75 -12.79 16.03
N SER A 11 -14.73 -13.68 15.86
CA SER A 11 -15.89 -13.74 16.76
C SER A 11 -15.50 -14.21 18.18
N GLN A 12 -14.40 -14.96 18.30
CA GLN A 12 -13.86 -15.43 19.58
C GLN A 12 -12.74 -14.53 20.15
N TRP A 13 -12.57 -13.31 19.64
CA TRP A 13 -11.47 -12.40 19.99
C TRP A 13 -11.28 -12.19 21.50
N ASN A 14 -12.38 -11.93 22.23
CA ASN A 14 -12.31 -11.70 23.67
C ASN A 14 -12.03 -12.98 24.47
N THR A 15 -12.59 -14.11 24.02
CA THR A 15 -12.32 -15.43 24.59
C THR A 15 -10.84 -15.78 24.45
N ILE A 16 -10.26 -15.56 23.26
CA ILE A 16 -8.84 -15.80 22.98
C ILE A 16 -7.93 -14.94 23.87
N ILE A 17 -8.24 -13.64 24.02
CA ILE A 17 -7.42 -12.73 24.83
C ILE A 17 -7.46 -13.05 26.33
N ARG A 18 -8.61 -13.53 26.81
CA ARG A 18 -8.83 -13.84 28.23
C ARG A 18 -8.30 -15.21 28.60
N ASP A 19 -8.54 -16.21 27.76
CA ASP A 19 -8.45 -17.61 28.15
C ASP A 19 -7.22 -18.33 27.57
N ILE A 20 -6.51 -17.76 26.58
CA ILE A 20 -5.26 -18.34 26.05
C ILE A 20 -4.03 -17.72 26.71
N HIS A 21 -3.20 -18.57 27.31
CA HIS A 21 -1.87 -18.18 27.80
C HIS A 21 -0.87 -18.30 26.65
N VAL A 22 -0.70 -17.23 25.89
CA VAL A 22 0.07 -17.25 24.63
C VAL A 22 1.50 -17.78 24.79
N SER A 23 2.15 -17.54 25.91
CA SER A 23 3.50 -18.05 26.15
C SER A 23 3.60 -19.58 26.16
N THR A 24 2.54 -20.31 26.52
CA THR A 24 2.57 -21.78 26.51
C THR A 24 2.38 -22.35 25.11
N VAL A 25 1.76 -21.61 24.20
CA VAL A 25 1.49 -22.05 22.82
C VAL A 25 2.51 -21.51 21.82
N LEU A 26 3.34 -20.52 22.19
CA LEU A 26 4.15 -19.74 21.26
C LEU A 26 5.17 -20.61 20.50
N ASP A 27 5.80 -21.58 21.17
CA ASP A 27 6.74 -22.50 20.54
C ASP A 27 6.04 -23.45 19.56
N ASN A 28 4.82 -23.90 19.89
CA ASN A 28 4.03 -24.74 18.99
C ASN A 28 3.51 -23.94 17.78
N LEU A 29 3.14 -22.67 17.99
CA LEU A 29 2.76 -21.76 16.92
C LEU A 29 3.92 -21.51 15.94
N MET A 30 5.15 -21.35 16.44
CA MET A 30 6.33 -21.25 15.58
C MET A 30 6.62 -22.58 14.87
N GLY A 31 6.58 -23.70 15.60
CA GLY A 31 6.84 -25.04 15.07
C GLY A 31 5.87 -25.47 13.96
N LYS A 32 4.60 -25.04 14.04
CA LYS A 32 3.58 -25.24 13.00
C LYS A 32 3.55 -24.14 11.95
N LEU A 33 4.55 -23.25 11.92
CA LEU A 33 4.69 -22.16 10.95
C LEU A 33 3.49 -21.19 10.94
N VAL A 34 2.81 -21.03 12.07
CA VAL A 34 1.74 -20.02 12.23
C VAL A 34 2.34 -18.62 12.32
N ILE A 35 3.48 -18.51 13.01
CA ILE A 35 4.24 -17.28 13.21
C ILE A 35 5.71 -17.47 12.81
N SER A 36 6.35 -16.42 12.32
CA SER A 36 7.79 -16.38 12.05
C SER A 36 8.60 -16.17 13.33
N PHE A 37 9.92 -16.33 13.24
CA PHE A 37 10.84 -16.03 14.36
C PHE A 37 10.73 -14.55 14.81
N ASP A 38 10.66 -13.61 13.87
CA ASP A 38 10.52 -12.18 14.19
C ASP A 38 9.17 -11.87 14.86
N GLU A 39 8.10 -12.55 14.41
CA GLU A 39 6.76 -12.44 15.00
C GLU A 39 6.72 -13.04 16.41
N TYR A 40 7.42 -14.15 16.63
CA TYR A 40 7.61 -14.75 17.95
C TYR A 40 8.31 -13.78 18.90
N GLU A 41 9.42 -13.15 18.48
CA GLU A 41 10.09 -12.14 19.30
C GLU A 41 9.18 -10.94 19.60
N ALA A 42 8.40 -10.48 18.61
CA ALA A 42 7.50 -9.35 18.78
C ALA A 42 6.36 -9.67 19.77
N ILE A 43 5.89 -10.92 19.80
CA ILE A 43 4.90 -11.40 20.76
C ILE A 43 5.56 -11.60 22.13
N SER A 44 6.72 -12.26 22.21
CA SER A 44 7.38 -12.58 23.48
C SER A 44 7.81 -11.33 24.27
N LYS A 45 8.14 -10.24 23.57
CA LYS A 45 8.47 -8.92 24.15
C LYS A 45 7.27 -8.22 24.84
N GLN A 46 6.03 -8.71 24.68
CA GLN A 46 4.89 -8.13 25.36
C GLN A 46 4.86 -8.53 26.85
N GLU A 47 4.55 -7.57 27.72
CA GLU A 47 4.66 -7.73 29.17
C GLU A 47 3.62 -8.70 29.79
N THR A 48 2.44 -8.82 29.18
CA THR A 48 1.33 -9.63 29.74
C THR A 48 0.75 -10.58 28.70
N GLU A 49 0.18 -11.69 29.16
CA GLU A 49 -0.43 -12.69 28.27
C GLU A 49 -1.56 -12.12 27.43
N SER A 50 -2.36 -11.20 27.97
CA SER A 50 -3.40 -10.50 27.19
C SER A 50 -2.82 -9.58 26.11
N LYS A 51 -1.67 -8.92 26.36
CA LYS A 51 -0.95 -8.14 25.34
C LYS A 51 -0.34 -9.07 24.28
N LYS A 52 0.20 -10.23 24.68
CA LYS A 52 0.68 -11.29 23.77
C LYS A 52 -0.45 -11.82 22.88
N ALA A 53 -1.61 -12.10 23.43
CA ALA A 53 -2.80 -12.57 22.70
C ALA A 53 -3.32 -11.54 21.69
N ARG A 54 -3.36 -10.26 22.09
CA ARG A 54 -3.70 -9.17 21.16
C ARG A 54 -2.70 -9.08 20.02
N ARG A 55 -1.40 -9.13 20.33
CA ARG A 55 -0.35 -9.06 19.32
C ARG A 55 -0.39 -10.25 18.35
N LEU A 56 -0.66 -11.45 18.86
CA LEU A 56 -0.86 -12.66 18.07
C LEU A 56 -2.05 -12.51 17.11
N LEU A 57 -3.19 -12.00 17.59
CA LEU A 57 -4.38 -11.79 16.76
C LEU A 57 -4.18 -10.70 15.69
N GLU A 58 -3.44 -9.64 16.00
CA GLU A 58 -3.03 -8.62 15.02
C GLU A 58 -2.19 -9.21 13.88
N ILE A 59 -1.30 -10.14 14.21
CA ILE A 59 -0.46 -10.85 13.23
C ILE A 59 -1.32 -11.80 12.40
N LEU A 60 -2.19 -12.59 13.04
CA LEU A 60 -3.08 -13.54 12.38
C LEU A 60 -3.99 -12.86 11.35
N LYS A 61 -4.44 -11.62 11.59
CA LYS A 61 -5.29 -10.85 10.66
C LYS A 61 -4.76 -10.77 9.22
N TYR A 62 -3.45 -10.87 9.03
CA TYR A 62 -2.77 -10.77 7.74
C TYR A 62 -2.29 -12.12 7.20
N LYS A 63 -2.62 -13.23 7.86
CA LYS A 63 -2.28 -14.59 7.44
C LYS A 63 -3.38 -15.19 6.55
N ASP A 64 -3.08 -16.32 5.92
CA ASP A 64 -4.01 -17.09 5.09
C ASP A 64 -4.65 -18.25 5.85
N ASP A 65 -5.53 -18.98 5.17
CA ASP A 65 -6.29 -20.09 5.76
C ASP A 65 -5.42 -21.22 6.30
N GLN A 66 -4.27 -21.50 5.68
CA GLN A 66 -3.37 -22.54 6.17
C GLN A 66 -2.84 -22.20 7.56
N HIS A 67 -2.52 -20.93 7.81
CA HIS A 67 -2.07 -20.47 9.12
C HIS A 67 -3.19 -20.54 10.16
N TYR A 68 -4.45 -20.30 9.77
CA TYR A 68 -5.59 -20.44 10.67
C TYR A 68 -5.86 -21.90 11.06
N TYR A 69 -5.76 -22.83 10.11
CA TYR A 69 -5.85 -24.26 10.44
C TYR A 69 -4.70 -24.72 11.35
N ASN A 70 -3.48 -24.26 11.08
CA ASN A 70 -2.32 -24.56 11.92
C ASN A 70 -2.44 -23.90 13.31
N PHE A 71 -3.06 -22.73 13.40
CA PHE A 71 -3.38 -22.07 14.68
C PHE A 71 -4.34 -22.91 15.51
N LEU A 72 -5.43 -23.40 14.91
CA LEU A 72 -6.37 -24.27 15.60
C LEU A 72 -5.72 -25.59 16.04
N ALA A 73 -4.89 -26.19 15.19
CA ALA A 73 -4.12 -27.39 15.55
C ALA A 73 -3.15 -27.13 16.71
N ALA A 74 -2.53 -25.94 16.78
CA ALA A 74 -1.69 -25.57 17.90
C ALA A 74 -2.48 -25.39 19.20
N LEU A 75 -3.74 -24.95 19.13
CA LEU A 75 -4.61 -24.84 20.30
C LEU A 75 -5.09 -26.22 20.80
N ASP A 76 -5.42 -27.14 19.89
CA ASP A 76 -5.81 -28.51 20.26
C ASP A 76 -4.71 -29.23 21.04
N GLU A 77 -3.46 -29.04 20.62
CA GLU A 77 -2.29 -29.67 21.23
C GLU A 77 -1.86 -29.03 22.57
N ASN A 78 -2.43 -27.88 22.95
CA ASN A 78 -2.02 -27.12 24.14
C ASN A 78 -3.18 -26.81 25.09
N GLU A 79 -3.96 -27.82 25.50
CA GLU A 79 -5.09 -27.70 26.46
C GLU A 79 -6.22 -26.73 26.07
N TYR A 80 -6.12 -26.02 24.94
CA TYR A 80 -7.09 -25.04 24.43
C TYR A 80 -8.04 -25.63 23.38
N GLY A 81 -8.17 -26.95 23.29
CA GLY A 81 -9.05 -27.63 22.33
C GLY A 81 -10.51 -27.16 22.42
N LYS A 82 -11.01 -26.84 23.62
CA LYS A 82 -12.36 -26.26 23.79
C LYS A 82 -12.52 -24.90 23.08
N ILE A 83 -11.47 -24.09 23.02
CA ILE A 83 -11.48 -22.80 22.33
C ILE A 83 -11.36 -23.03 20.82
N ALA A 84 -10.56 -24.00 20.40
CA ALA A 84 -10.44 -24.38 19.00
C ALA A 84 -11.78 -24.91 18.45
N ASP A 85 -12.49 -25.76 19.20
CA ASP A 85 -13.83 -26.25 18.86
C ASP A 85 -14.85 -25.13 18.85
N ALA A 86 -14.82 -24.21 19.84
CA ALA A 86 -15.67 -23.03 19.82
C ALA A 86 -15.43 -22.13 18.59
N ILE A 87 -14.19 -22.06 18.07
CA ILE A 87 -13.89 -21.36 16.81
C ILE A 87 -14.42 -22.15 15.60
N ARG A 88 -14.29 -23.49 15.57
CA ARG A 88 -14.80 -24.32 14.46
C ARG A 88 -16.32 -24.26 14.34
N GLU A 89 -16.99 -24.37 15.48
CA GLU A 89 -18.45 -24.40 15.62
C GLU A 89 -19.08 -23.01 15.58
N ALA A 90 -18.29 -21.94 15.75
CA ALA A 90 -18.79 -20.58 15.62
C ALA A 90 -19.50 -20.39 14.27
N GLU A 91 -20.76 -19.98 14.33
CA GLU A 91 -21.47 -19.51 13.16
C GLU A 91 -20.77 -18.25 12.64
N VAL A 92 -20.62 -18.14 11.32
CA VAL A 92 -20.22 -16.86 10.72
C VAL A 92 -21.38 -15.92 11.03
N PRO A 93 -21.17 -14.82 11.79
CA PRO A 93 -22.29 -14.00 12.22
C PRO A 93 -23.11 -13.55 11.01
N GLN A 94 -24.44 -13.65 11.07
CA GLN A 94 -25.32 -13.32 9.93
C GLN A 94 -25.05 -11.92 9.38
N ASP A 95 -24.67 -10.98 10.25
CA ASP A 95 -24.21 -9.63 9.89
C ASP A 95 -23.07 -9.64 8.85
N PHE A 96 -22.17 -10.65 8.86
CA PHE A 96 -21.08 -10.80 7.89
C PHE A 96 -21.49 -11.54 6.60
N LEU A 97 -22.50 -12.42 6.67
CA LEU A 97 -23.12 -13.03 5.50
C LEU A 97 -23.95 -11.99 4.71
N GLU A 98 -24.57 -11.04 5.40
CA GLU A 98 -25.25 -9.89 4.79
C GLU A 98 -24.26 -8.82 4.28
N LEU A 99 -23.11 -8.62 4.94
CA LEU A 99 -22.02 -7.77 4.42
C LEU A 99 -21.37 -8.31 3.13
N GLY A 100 -21.53 -9.59 2.83
CA GLY A 100 -21.11 -10.21 1.58
C GLY A 100 -22.03 -9.86 0.40
N ASN A 101 -23.29 -9.50 0.67
CA ASN A 101 -24.30 -9.19 -0.32
C ASN A 101 -24.87 -7.78 -0.11
N THR A 102 -24.38 -6.88 -0.95
CA THR A 102 -24.90 -5.53 -1.25
C THR A 102 -24.42 -4.39 -0.36
N SER A 103 -23.74 -3.46 -1.02
CA SER A 103 -23.45 -2.07 -0.61
C SER A 103 -24.66 -1.27 -0.07
N VAL A 104 -25.86 -1.84 -0.13
CA VAL A 104 -27.16 -1.19 0.10
C VAL A 104 -27.49 -1.13 1.60
N THR A 105 -27.17 -2.17 2.38
CA THR A 105 -27.55 -2.28 3.80
C THR A 105 -26.74 -1.34 4.71
N MET A 106 -25.44 -1.16 4.44
CA MET A 106 -24.61 -0.20 5.19
C MET A 106 -24.98 1.25 4.91
N GLN A 107 -25.40 1.58 3.69
CA GLN A 107 -25.85 2.92 3.32
C GLN A 107 -27.20 3.25 3.98
N GLN A 108 -28.09 2.26 4.07
CA GLN A 108 -29.38 2.39 4.74
C GLN A 108 -29.23 2.61 6.26
N LEU A 109 -28.33 1.87 6.92
CA LEU A 109 -28.07 2.02 8.36
C LEU A 109 -27.38 3.36 8.71
N ILE A 110 -26.48 3.84 7.85
CA ILE A 110 -25.85 5.17 8.01
C ILE A 110 -26.89 6.27 7.80
N LYS A 111 -27.77 6.12 6.80
CA LYS A 111 -28.86 7.07 6.53
C LYS A 111 -29.86 7.13 7.69
N GLU A 112 -30.30 5.99 8.22
CA GLU A 112 -31.24 5.93 9.36
C GLU A 112 -30.63 6.52 10.64
N ALA A 113 -29.35 6.25 10.93
CA ALA A 113 -28.66 6.84 12.08
C ALA A 113 -28.43 8.36 11.96
N LEU A 114 -28.35 8.88 10.73
CA LEU A 114 -28.25 10.31 10.45
C LEU A 114 -29.63 10.99 10.51
N GLU A 115 -30.70 10.33 10.06
CA GLU A 115 -32.09 10.83 10.11
C GLU A 115 -32.67 10.84 11.55
N GLU A 116 -32.29 9.90 12.41
CA GLU A 116 -32.74 9.88 13.83
C GLU A 116 -32.08 10.97 14.70
N ASN A 117 -30.89 11.46 14.33
CA ASN A 117 -30.12 12.40 15.16
C ASN A 117 -30.06 13.83 14.57
N PHE A 118 -30.40 14.04 13.29
CA PHE A 118 -30.30 15.34 12.62
C PHE A 118 -31.43 15.58 11.62
N GLU A 119 -32.05 16.77 11.62
CA GLU A 119 -33.07 17.16 10.62
C GLU A 119 -32.44 17.42 9.24
N ILE A 120 -32.54 16.44 8.33
CA ILE A 120 -32.05 16.55 6.95
C ILE A 120 -33.22 16.89 6.01
N LYS A 121 -33.18 18.04 5.32
CA LYS A 121 -34.12 18.35 4.23
C LYS A 121 -33.68 17.68 2.94
N SER A 122 -34.49 16.75 2.43
CA SER A 122 -34.21 16.03 1.17
C SER A 122 -34.50 16.90 -0.05
N GLY A 123 -33.61 16.85 -1.05
CA GLY A 123 -33.68 17.74 -2.21
C GLY A 123 -33.00 17.21 -3.47
N ARG A 124 -33.18 15.93 -3.82
CA ARG A 124 -33.23 15.36 -5.19
C ARG A 124 -33.20 13.83 -5.15
N GLN A 125 -34.02 13.17 -5.97
CA GLN A 125 -33.92 11.73 -6.24
C GLN A 125 -32.69 11.45 -7.10
N VAL A 126 -31.82 10.54 -6.63
CA VAL A 126 -30.60 10.10 -7.32
C VAL A 126 -30.84 8.67 -7.81
N HIS A 127 -30.61 8.42 -9.11
CA HIS A 127 -30.72 7.09 -9.71
C HIS A 127 -29.46 6.24 -9.41
N PHE A 128 -29.66 4.92 -9.36
CA PHE A 128 -28.79 3.89 -8.79
C PHE A 128 -27.35 3.77 -9.35
N GLU A 129 -26.99 4.52 -10.41
CA GLU A 129 -25.68 4.44 -11.07
C GLU A 129 -24.62 5.42 -10.52
N GLU A 130 -24.97 6.32 -9.58
CA GLU A 130 -24.05 7.34 -9.03
C GLU A 130 -23.46 7.03 -7.63
N LEU A 131 -23.79 5.88 -7.04
CA LEU A 131 -23.60 5.60 -5.60
C LEU A 131 -22.25 5.00 -5.18
N VAL A 132 -21.15 5.58 -5.66
CA VAL A 132 -19.80 5.39 -5.06
C VAL A 132 -19.15 6.73 -4.66
N ASN A 133 -19.85 7.86 -4.82
CA ASN A 133 -19.28 9.18 -4.57
C ASN A 133 -19.92 9.86 -3.33
N THR A 134 -19.03 10.22 -2.39
CA THR A 134 -19.12 11.30 -1.39
C THR A 134 -20.48 11.53 -0.70
N VAL A 135 -20.56 11.17 0.59
CA VAL A 135 -21.59 11.75 1.47
C VAL A 135 -21.11 13.16 1.86
N GLN A 136 -21.78 14.20 1.34
CA GLN A 136 -21.62 15.56 1.86
C GLN A 136 -22.50 15.72 3.09
N ILE A 137 -21.86 15.92 4.25
CA ILE A 137 -22.55 16.29 5.47
C ILE A 137 -22.33 17.79 5.69
N SER A 138 -23.41 18.54 5.86
CA SER A 138 -23.36 19.96 6.22
C SER A 138 -24.02 20.17 7.58
N PHE A 139 -23.35 20.93 8.43
CA PHE A 139 -23.84 21.28 9.76
C PHE A 139 -24.10 22.78 9.83
N LYS A 140 -25.06 23.19 10.66
CA LYS A 140 -25.36 24.59 10.91
C LYS A 140 -25.03 24.92 12.36
N ALA A 141 -24.10 25.84 12.57
CA ALA A 141 -23.76 26.37 13.89
C ALA A 141 -23.79 27.91 13.83
N HIS A 142 -24.48 28.54 14.79
CA HIS A 142 -24.61 30.01 14.89
C HIS A 142 -25.12 30.73 13.61
N GLY A 143 -25.88 30.04 12.76
CA GLY A 143 -26.47 30.63 11.56
C GLY A 143 -25.69 30.40 10.26
N GLU A 144 -24.47 29.86 10.33
CA GLU A 144 -23.61 29.56 9.17
C GLU A 144 -23.53 28.06 8.88
N TYR A 145 -23.35 27.70 7.60
CA TYR A 145 -23.25 26.32 7.12
C TYR A 145 -21.79 25.91 6.93
N PHE A 146 -21.42 24.76 7.50
CA PHE A 146 -20.08 24.16 7.37
C PHE A 146 -20.22 22.81 6.65
N GLY A 147 -19.67 22.69 5.43
CA GLY A 147 -19.68 21.45 4.65
C GLY A 147 -18.37 20.68 4.78
N TYR A 148 -18.44 19.40 5.13
CA TYR A 148 -17.28 18.50 5.11
C TYR A 148 -17.51 17.36 4.11
N ASP A 149 -16.53 17.15 3.22
CA ASP A 149 -16.47 15.97 2.37
C ASP A 149 -15.85 14.83 3.19
N VAL A 150 -16.65 13.84 3.58
CA VAL A 150 -16.15 12.66 4.30
C VAL A 150 -15.54 11.68 3.30
N ILE A 151 -14.22 11.50 3.37
CA ILE A 151 -13.45 10.61 2.48
C ILE A 151 -13.55 9.17 3.02
N MET A 152 -14.15 8.26 2.23
CA MET A 152 -14.17 6.81 2.47
C MET A 152 -12.80 6.14 2.22
N MET A 153 -11.76 6.59 2.93
CA MET A 153 -10.43 5.93 2.97
C MET A 153 -9.83 5.83 4.37
N THR A 154 -10.50 6.37 5.38
CA THR A 154 -10.12 6.21 6.78
C THR A 154 -10.68 4.89 7.31
N SER A 155 -9.91 4.15 8.13
CA SER A 155 -10.50 3.06 8.90
C SER A 155 -11.73 3.58 9.64
N LEU A 156 -12.75 2.73 9.85
CA LEU A 156 -13.98 3.10 10.59
C LEU A 156 -13.67 3.85 11.91
N GLU A 157 -12.54 3.52 12.53
CA GLU A 157 -11.96 4.15 13.71
C GLU A 157 -11.67 5.66 13.56
N ASN A 158 -11.15 6.07 12.40
CA ASN A 158 -10.85 7.47 12.09
C ASN A 158 -12.11 8.26 11.71
N ILE A 159 -13.11 7.59 11.11
CA ILE A 159 -14.44 8.18 10.87
C ILE A 159 -15.11 8.52 12.20
N VAL A 160 -15.09 7.59 13.17
CA VAL A 160 -15.69 7.81 14.49
C VAL A 160 -14.97 8.91 15.29
N LYS A 161 -13.64 8.99 15.23
CA LYS A 161 -12.87 10.06 15.89
C LYS A 161 -13.11 11.45 15.28
N GLN A 162 -13.46 11.51 14.00
CA GLN A 162 -13.77 12.77 13.31
C GLN A 162 -15.21 13.22 13.54
N VAL A 163 -16.15 12.28 13.66
CA VAL A 163 -17.57 12.57 13.93
C VAL A 163 -17.81 12.90 15.41
N PHE A 164 -17.02 12.33 16.33
CA PHE A 164 -17.14 12.57 17.78
C PHE A 164 -15.81 13.07 18.39
N PRO A 165 -15.52 14.39 18.37
CA PRO A 165 -14.38 14.96 19.06
C PRO A 165 -14.46 14.68 20.57
N SER A 166 -13.31 14.46 21.21
CA SER A 166 -13.22 13.99 22.60
C SER A 166 -13.94 14.85 23.65
N SER A 167 -14.26 16.10 23.31
CA SER A 167 -14.99 17.07 24.14
C SER A 167 -16.51 16.85 24.22
N GLN A 168 -17.12 16.05 23.33
CA GLN A 168 -18.56 15.77 23.33
C GLN A 168 -18.92 14.36 23.85
N LEU A 169 -17.94 13.58 24.31
CA LEU A 169 -18.14 12.21 24.83
C LEU A 169 -18.67 12.14 26.27
N THR A 170 -18.86 13.28 26.95
CA THR A 170 -19.33 13.36 28.34
C THR A 170 -20.86 13.34 28.50
N GLU A 171 -21.62 13.54 27.43
CA GLU A 171 -23.10 13.64 27.48
C GLU A 171 -23.81 12.70 26.49
N MET A 172 -23.40 11.42 26.42
CA MET A 172 -24.19 10.42 25.68
C MET A 172 -25.39 9.92 26.50
N PRO A 173 -26.59 9.77 25.89
CA PRO A 173 -27.80 9.33 26.59
C PRO A 173 -27.72 7.86 27.03
N ALA A 174 -28.52 7.51 28.02
CA ALA A 174 -28.47 6.24 28.73
C ALA A 174 -28.69 5.00 27.83
N SER A 175 -27.95 3.95 28.18
CA SER A 175 -27.91 2.60 27.61
C SER A 175 -29.26 2.04 27.08
N GLY A 176 -29.34 1.80 25.77
CA GLY A 176 -30.45 1.03 25.17
C GLY A 176 -30.60 1.13 23.64
N SER A 177 -30.02 2.14 22.99
CA SER A 177 -30.14 2.32 21.54
C SER A 177 -29.11 1.52 20.73
N LYS A 178 -29.46 1.08 19.52
CA LYS A 178 -28.58 0.38 18.55
C LYS A 178 -27.30 1.18 18.26
N THR A 179 -27.37 2.52 18.28
CA THR A 179 -26.20 3.42 18.19
C THR A 179 -25.24 3.27 19.36
N CYS A 180 -25.71 2.98 20.57
CA CYS A 180 -24.88 2.72 21.75
C CYS A 180 -24.12 1.40 21.62
N SER A 181 -24.70 0.39 20.97
CA SER A 181 -24.06 -0.91 20.72
C SER A 181 -22.95 -0.81 19.66
N VAL A 182 -23.19 -0.06 18.59
CA VAL A 182 -22.19 0.21 17.54
C VAL A 182 -21.08 1.12 18.06
N ALA A 183 -21.41 2.17 18.83
CA ALA A 183 -20.43 3.02 19.48
C ALA A 183 -19.62 2.27 20.53
N LYS A 184 -20.21 1.36 21.33
CA LYS A 184 -19.48 0.50 22.27
C LYS A 184 -18.61 -0.54 21.55
N TYR A 185 -19.04 -1.08 20.42
CA TYR A 185 -18.24 -1.99 19.59
C TYR A 185 -17.01 -1.27 19.01
N ILE A 186 -17.15 0.00 18.62
CA ILE A 186 -16.06 0.81 18.07
C ILE A 186 -15.17 1.44 19.17
N LEU A 187 -15.75 1.90 20.30
CA LEU A 187 -15.05 2.54 21.43
C LEU A 187 -14.52 1.56 22.49
N GLY A 188 -14.93 0.29 22.46
CA GLY A 188 -14.38 -0.78 23.29
C GLY A 188 -12.88 -1.03 23.07
N ILE A 189 -12.29 -0.37 22.07
CA ILE A 189 -10.86 -0.33 21.77
C ILE A 189 -10.08 0.64 22.70
N GLN A 190 -10.73 1.52 23.50
CA GLN A 190 -9.99 2.61 24.19
C GLN A 190 -10.21 2.87 25.69
N ARG A 191 -10.94 2.08 26.48
CA ARG A 191 -10.99 2.29 27.95
C ARG A 191 -10.36 1.16 28.76
N LYS A 192 -9.06 1.33 29.08
CA LYS A 192 -8.51 1.35 30.46
C LYS A 192 -6.99 1.62 30.43
N ASN A 193 -6.64 2.90 30.31
CA ASN A 193 -5.57 3.47 31.13
C ASN A 193 -6.31 4.22 32.24
N GLU A 194 -6.28 3.69 33.46
CA GLU A 194 -6.63 4.47 34.65
C GLU A 194 -5.42 5.35 35.02
N GLU A 195 -5.75 6.54 35.48
CA GLU A 195 -4.85 7.65 35.78
C GLU A 195 -3.82 7.31 36.86
N MET A 196 -2.58 7.79 36.67
CA MET A 196 -1.66 8.06 37.78
C MET A 196 -0.90 9.36 37.52
N THR A 197 -1.28 10.41 38.22
CA THR A 197 -0.41 11.53 38.62
C THR A 197 -0.07 11.23 40.10
N ILE A 198 1.13 11.38 40.70
CA ILE A 198 2.07 12.49 40.92
C ILE A 198 3.35 11.81 41.53
N GLN A 199 4.63 12.13 41.31
CA GLN A 199 5.45 13.26 41.78
C GLN A 199 6.90 13.13 41.25
N LEU A 200 7.52 14.26 40.92
CA LEU A 200 8.95 14.40 40.61
C LEU A 200 9.80 14.48 41.89
N PRO A 201 10.97 13.84 41.92
CA PRO A 201 12.13 14.37 42.62
C PRO A 201 13.13 14.93 41.61
N SER A 202 13.42 16.21 41.76
CA SER A 202 14.62 16.89 41.28
C SER A 202 15.89 16.16 41.73
N LEU A 203 16.94 16.14 40.90
CA LEU A 203 18.34 16.33 41.33
C LEU A 203 19.29 16.47 40.11
N GLU A 204 19.77 17.70 39.97
CA GLU A 204 21.13 18.14 39.65
C GLU A 204 21.94 17.53 38.49
N VAL A 205 22.19 18.43 37.54
CA VAL A 205 23.28 18.40 36.56
C VAL A 205 24.62 18.44 37.29
N ASN A 206 25.52 17.51 36.96
CA ASN A 206 26.94 17.75 37.17
C ASN A 206 27.74 17.33 35.94
N ALA A 207 28.19 18.35 35.22
CA ALA A 207 29.15 18.25 34.14
C ALA A 207 30.55 18.05 34.72
N LYS A 208 31.28 17.04 34.25
CA LYS A 208 32.75 17.09 34.16
C LYS A 208 33.23 16.38 32.90
N GLN A 209 34.08 17.11 32.19
CA GLN A 209 34.95 16.68 31.10
C GLN A 209 35.89 15.56 31.59
N ASP A 210 36.29 14.66 30.71
CA ASP A 210 37.71 14.47 30.41
C ASP A 210 37.95 13.56 29.19
N THR A 211 38.96 13.98 28.44
CA THR A 211 39.55 13.40 27.23
C THR A 211 40.40 12.15 27.52
N ASN A 212 40.37 11.13 26.65
CA ASN A 212 41.55 10.62 25.88
C ASN A 212 41.35 9.21 25.30
N VAL A 213 41.65 9.11 24.01
CA VAL A 213 42.42 8.08 23.27
C VAL A 213 42.72 6.77 24.02
N THR A 214 42.35 5.61 23.43
CA THR A 214 43.29 4.63 22.82
C THR A 214 42.54 3.37 22.36
N SER A 215 42.83 2.99 21.13
CA SER A 215 42.54 1.72 20.45
C SER A 215 43.05 0.48 21.20
N VAL A 216 42.21 -0.52 21.45
CA VAL A 216 42.65 -1.93 21.56
C VAL A 216 41.60 -2.88 20.99
N THR A 217 41.94 -3.46 19.84
CA THR A 217 41.34 -4.63 19.22
C THR A 217 41.54 -5.84 20.13
N LYS A 218 40.47 -6.55 20.52
CA LYS A 218 40.55 -7.95 20.92
C LYS A 218 39.41 -8.75 20.31
N SER A 219 39.82 -9.59 19.37
CA SER A 219 39.10 -10.66 18.72
C SER A 219 38.55 -11.68 19.72
N PHE A 220 37.25 -11.97 19.62
CA PHE A 220 36.66 -13.23 20.08
C PHE A 220 36.05 -13.94 18.88
N SER A 221 36.66 -15.07 18.50
CA SER A 221 36.19 -15.99 17.49
C SER A 221 35.27 -17.02 18.11
N THR A 222 34.03 -17.10 17.63
CA THR A 222 33.13 -18.24 17.83
C THR A 222 32.64 -18.73 16.46
N PRO A 223 32.64 -20.04 16.17
CA PRO A 223 32.44 -20.55 14.83
C PRO A 223 30.96 -20.80 14.52
N ASN A 224 30.42 -20.06 13.55
CA ASN A 224 29.41 -20.53 12.61
C ASN A 224 29.29 -19.52 11.47
N GLY A 225 29.95 -19.80 10.35
CA GLY A 225 30.01 -18.92 9.19
C GLY A 225 28.71 -18.92 8.40
N GLN A 226 27.79 -18.02 8.73
CA GLN A 226 26.98 -17.39 7.68
C GLN A 226 27.84 -16.30 7.06
N GLN A 227 28.44 -16.57 5.90
CA GLN A 227 29.09 -15.52 5.13
C GLN A 227 28.06 -14.42 4.88
N LYS A 228 28.31 -13.22 5.38
CA LYS A 228 27.50 -12.04 5.10
C LYS A 228 27.57 -11.81 3.59
N GLU A 229 26.54 -12.23 2.86
CA GLU A 229 26.47 -12.05 1.41
C GLU A 229 26.66 -10.57 1.10
N THR A 230 27.69 -10.25 0.31
CA THR A 230 27.97 -8.87 -0.08
C THR A 230 27.18 -8.55 -1.35
N TYR A 231 26.39 -7.48 -1.30
CA TYR A 231 25.59 -7.01 -2.43
C TYR A 231 26.20 -5.74 -3.01
N GLN A 232 26.26 -5.67 -4.35
CA GLN A 232 26.64 -4.48 -5.08
C GLN A 232 25.45 -3.52 -5.13
N ARG A 233 25.73 -2.22 -5.05
CA ARG A 233 24.75 -1.14 -5.25
C ARG A 233 24.36 -1.01 -6.71
N ILE A 234 23.08 -0.87 -7.01
CA ILE A 234 22.56 -0.65 -8.37
C ILE A 234 23.28 0.51 -9.04
N ALA A 235 23.48 1.64 -8.37
CA ALA A 235 24.13 2.83 -8.95
C ALA A 235 25.59 2.61 -9.39
N SER A 236 26.23 1.53 -8.93
CA SER A 236 27.63 1.20 -9.27
C SER A 236 27.76 0.12 -10.34
N LEU A 237 26.63 -0.39 -10.87
CA LEU A 237 26.64 -1.40 -11.90
C LEU A 237 27.14 -0.83 -13.23
N THR A 238 28.22 -1.43 -13.74
CA THR A 238 28.75 -1.12 -15.07
C THR A 238 29.04 -2.42 -15.82
N PRO A 239 29.04 -2.43 -17.17
CA PRO A 239 29.35 -3.63 -17.97
C PRO A 239 30.75 -4.22 -17.71
N SER A 240 31.67 -3.44 -17.13
CA SER A 240 33.01 -3.91 -16.77
C SER A 240 33.03 -4.90 -15.60
N LEU A 241 31.95 -4.94 -14.80
CA LEU A 241 31.82 -5.89 -13.70
C LEU A 241 31.44 -7.27 -14.25
N THR A 242 32.41 -8.19 -14.25
CA THR A 242 32.24 -9.56 -14.77
C THR A 242 31.35 -10.44 -13.89
N SER A 243 31.24 -10.13 -12.60
CA SER A 243 30.33 -10.79 -11.67
C SER A 243 29.79 -9.77 -10.68
N TRP A 244 28.47 -9.71 -10.55
CA TRP A 244 27.78 -8.84 -9.61
C TRP A 244 26.54 -9.55 -9.05
N LYS A 245 26.17 -9.15 -7.84
CA LYS A 245 24.96 -9.61 -7.16
C LYS A 245 24.33 -8.41 -6.49
N ILE A 246 23.07 -8.11 -6.81
CA ILE A 246 22.31 -7.03 -6.18
C ILE A 246 21.22 -7.62 -5.30
N ARG A 247 20.78 -6.85 -4.31
CA ARG A 247 19.58 -7.10 -3.53
C ARG A 247 18.63 -5.93 -3.74
N ALA A 248 17.50 -6.18 -4.39
CA ALA A 248 16.63 -5.12 -4.86
C ALA A 248 15.15 -5.49 -4.72
N ARG A 249 14.30 -4.50 -4.47
CA ARG A 249 12.84 -4.63 -4.44
C ARG A 249 12.28 -4.46 -5.85
N VAL A 250 11.33 -5.32 -6.22
CA VAL A 250 10.58 -5.15 -7.48
C VAL A 250 9.60 -3.99 -7.34
N THR A 251 9.89 -2.86 -7.98
CA THR A 251 9.03 -1.66 -7.99
C THR A 251 8.03 -1.69 -9.15
N MET A 252 8.38 -2.33 -10.28
CA MET A 252 7.51 -2.50 -11.44
C MET A 252 7.61 -3.93 -11.97
N LYS A 253 6.47 -4.49 -12.38
CA LYS A 253 6.41 -5.71 -13.20
C LYS A 253 5.38 -5.54 -14.31
N GLY A 254 5.84 -5.64 -15.55
CA GLY A 254 5.01 -5.58 -16.75
C GLY A 254 4.33 -6.92 -17.03
N GLU A 255 3.31 -6.87 -17.89
CA GLU A 255 2.64 -8.07 -18.40
C GLU A 255 3.54 -8.85 -19.38
N ARG A 256 3.25 -10.15 -19.57
CA ARG A 256 3.94 -10.96 -20.58
C ARG A 256 3.60 -10.45 -21.98
N ALA A 257 4.63 -10.11 -22.74
CA ALA A 257 4.52 -9.71 -24.13
C ALA A 257 5.20 -10.72 -25.04
N THR A 258 4.75 -10.77 -26.30
CA THR A 258 5.39 -11.56 -27.35
C THR A 258 5.66 -10.70 -28.57
N LYS A 259 6.86 -10.79 -29.13
CA LYS A 259 7.24 -10.13 -30.38
C LYS A 259 7.59 -11.19 -31.41
N ARG A 260 6.97 -11.12 -32.59
CA ARG A 260 7.32 -11.96 -33.75
C ARG A 260 8.20 -11.15 -34.69
N LYS A 261 9.37 -11.68 -35.04
CA LYS A 261 10.28 -11.08 -36.01
C LYS A 261 10.69 -12.13 -37.04
N LYS A 262 10.69 -11.75 -38.32
CA LYS A 262 11.21 -12.58 -39.39
C LYS A 262 12.74 -12.59 -39.30
N ASN A 263 13.33 -13.79 -39.28
CA ASN A 263 14.78 -13.94 -39.32
C ASN A 263 15.29 -13.86 -40.78
N ASN A 264 16.61 -13.83 -40.95
CA ASN A 264 17.25 -13.73 -42.28
C ASN A 264 16.92 -14.93 -43.18
N ALA A 265 16.56 -16.08 -42.61
CA ALA A 265 16.13 -17.28 -43.32
C ALA A 265 14.61 -17.32 -43.62
N GLY A 266 13.91 -16.20 -43.40
CA GLY A 266 12.49 -16.05 -43.70
C GLY A 266 11.52 -16.69 -42.69
N ARG A 267 12.00 -17.36 -41.64
CA ARG A 267 11.16 -17.95 -40.58
C ARG A 267 10.83 -16.91 -39.51
N TYR A 268 9.66 -17.04 -38.89
CA TYR A 268 9.26 -16.18 -37.77
C TYR A 268 9.81 -16.73 -36.46
N ASN A 269 10.65 -15.94 -35.78
CA ASN A 269 11.03 -16.19 -34.40
C ASN A 269 10.06 -15.43 -33.48
N THR A 270 9.55 -16.10 -32.45
CA THR A 270 8.71 -15.50 -31.41
C THR A 270 9.54 -15.33 -30.14
N THR A 271 9.76 -14.09 -29.72
CA THR A 271 10.42 -13.75 -28.46
C THR A 271 9.36 -13.43 -27.43
N LYS A 272 9.36 -14.15 -26.30
CA LYS A 272 8.56 -13.79 -25.12
C LYS A 272 9.40 -12.88 -24.23
N TYR A 273 8.79 -11.87 -23.63
CA TYR A 273 9.49 -11.01 -22.68
C TYR A 273 8.52 -10.33 -21.71
N PHE A 274 9.05 -9.83 -20.60
CA PHE A 274 8.37 -8.82 -19.78
C PHE A 274 9.39 -7.85 -19.19
N HIS A 275 8.93 -6.64 -18.90
CA HIS A 275 9.74 -5.60 -18.26
C HIS A 275 9.61 -5.68 -16.74
N LEU A 276 10.69 -5.37 -16.05
CA LEU A 276 10.80 -5.31 -14.59
C LEU A 276 11.52 -4.01 -14.25
N LYS A 277 11.19 -3.37 -13.14
CA LYS A 277 12.08 -2.40 -12.49
C LYS A 277 12.37 -2.86 -11.09
N VAL A 278 13.62 -2.71 -10.70
CA VAL A 278 14.08 -3.05 -9.36
C VAL A 278 14.84 -1.87 -8.77
N ALA A 279 14.66 -1.63 -7.47
CA ALA A 279 15.31 -0.55 -6.75
C ALA A 279 15.99 -1.06 -5.48
N ASP A 280 17.08 -0.41 -5.10
CA ASP A 280 17.78 -0.55 -3.82
C ASP A 280 17.96 0.83 -3.17
N GLU A 281 18.79 0.94 -2.14
CA GLU A 281 19.06 2.23 -1.47
C GLU A 281 19.86 3.23 -2.32
N SER A 282 20.44 2.78 -3.44
CA SER A 282 21.32 3.58 -4.29
C SER A 282 20.67 4.05 -5.59
N GLY A 283 19.64 3.35 -6.08
CA GLY A 283 18.94 3.74 -7.29
C GLY A 283 17.99 2.68 -7.84
N GLU A 284 17.48 2.91 -9.03
CA GLU A 284 16.57 2.03 -9.76
C GLU A 284 17.16 1.65 -11.12
N ILE A 285 16.97 0.39 -11.52
CA ILE A 285 17.39 -0.13 -12.82
C ILE A 285 16.27 -0.95 -13.46
N GLU A 286 16.12 -0.80 -14.78
CA GLU A 286 15.20 -1.61 -15.56
C GLU A 286 15.82 -2.97 -15.88
N GLY A 287 15.01 -4.02 -15.85
CA GLY A 287 15.34 -5.35 -16.30
C GLY A 287 14.37 -5.83 -17.38
N VAL A 288 14.87 -6.58 -18.36
CA VAL A 288 14.06 -7.27 -19.36
C VAL A 288 14.33 -8.75 -19.27
N VAL A 289 13.27 -9.53 -19.05
CA VAL A 289 13.35 -10.99 -18.93
C VAL A 289 12.92 -11.61 -20.24
N PHE A 290 13.72 -12.53 -20.81
CA PHE A 290 13.46 -13.10 -22.14
C PHE A 290 13.20 -14.61 -22.14
N ASN A 291 12.35 -15.06 -23.05
CA ASN A 291 12.13 -16.46 -23.44
C ASN A 291 11.90 -17.39 -22.24
N ASP A 292 12.71 -18.44 -22.08
CA ASP A 292 12.63 -19.42 -20.99
C ASP A 292 12.67 -18.77 -19.59
N ALA A 293 13.39 -17.64 -19.46
CA ALA A 293 13.45 -16.91 -18.20
C ALA A 293 12.09 -16.28 -17.82
N VAL A 294 11.23 -15.99 -18.81
CA VAL A 294 9.85 -15.54 -18.56
C VAL A 294 9.06 -16.64 -17.89
N ASP A 295 9.13 -17.85 -18.44
CA ASP A 295 8.39 -18.99 -17.91
C ASP A 295 8.92 -19.37 -16.51
N LYS A 296 10.23 -19.24 -16.26
CA LYS A 296 10.88 -19.48 -14.96
C LYS A 296 10.56 -18.43 -13.90
N PHE A 297 10.69 -17.13 -14.21
CA PHE A 297 10.71 -16.08 -13.18
C PHE A 297 9.42 -15.27 -13.06
N TYR A 298 8.52 -15.31 -14.05
CA TYR A 298 7.34 -14.44 -13.99
C TYR A 298 6.45 -14.73 -12.79
N ASN A 299 6.31 -15.98 -12.33
CA ASN A 299 5.49 -16.28 -11.15
C ASN A 299 6.26 -16.10 -9.83
N VAL A 300 7.59 -16.11 -9.89
CA VAL A 300 8.49 -15.94 -8.74
C VAL A 300 8.62 -14.47 -8.38
N LEU A 301 8.91 -13.61 -9.36
CA LEU A 301 9.04 -12.17 -9.19
C LEU A 301 7.67 -11.55 -8.91
N LYS A 302 7.49 -11.09 -7.67
CA LYS A 302 6.28 -10.43 -7.18
C LYS A 302 6.57 -8.95 -6.89
N MET A 303 5.66 -8.08 -7.30
CA MET A 303 5.74 -6.64 -7.02
C MET A 303 5.84 -6.41 -5.50
N GLY A 304 6.69 -5.45 -5.09
CA GLY A 304 6.92 -5.08 -3.70
C GLY A 304 7.80 -6.04 -2.91
N LYS A 305 8.20 -7.20 -3.46
CA LYS A 305 9.09 -8.16 -2.78
C LYS A 305 10.56 -7.93 -3.14
N VAL A 306 11.45 -8.30 -2.21
CA VAL A 306 12.91 -8.17 -2.35
C VAL A 306 13.51 -9.46 -2.87
N PHE A 307 14.39 -9.34 -3.87
CA PHE A 307 15.10 -10.46 -4.49
C PHE A 307 16.58 -10.17 -4.60
N CYS A 308 17.38 -11.22 -4.52
CA CYS A 308 18.77 -11.17 -4.94
C CYS A 308 18.88 -11.61 -6.39
N ILE A 309 19.54 -10.80 -7.21
CA ILE A 309 19.71 -11.03 -8.65
C ILE A 309 21.21 -11.08 -8.93
N SER A 310 21.64 -12.14 -9.63
CA SER A 310 23.02 -12.38 -10.06
C SER A 310 23.02 -13.16 -11.38
N GLU A 311 24.19 -13.29 -12.00
CA GLU A 311 24.37 -14.07 -13.25
C GLU A 311 23.49 -13.54 -14.40
N ALA A 312 23.21 -12.23 -14.40
CA ALA A 312 22.49 -11.53 -15.47
C ALA A 312 23.43 -10.57 -16.21
N THR A 313 23.06 -10.21 -17.43
CA THR A 313 23.88 -9.35 -18.29
C THR A 313 23.46 -7.89 -18.13
N LEU A 314 24.42 -6.96 -18.22
CA LEU A 314 24.14 -5.52 -18.31
C LEU A 314 24.35 -5.04 -19.74
N GLU A 315 23.37 -4.34 -20.29
CA GLU A 315 23.41 -3.73 -21.62
C GLU A 315 23.05 -2.24 -21.54
N GLU A 316 23.47 -1.44 -22.52
CA GLU A 316 23.13 -0.01 -22.57
C GLU A 316 21.62 0.21 -22.63
N ALA A 317 21.12 1.11 -21.80
CA ALA A 317 19.70 1.43 -21.73
C ALA A 317 19.29 2.32 -22.90
N ASN A 318 18.23 1.94 -23.60
CA ASN A 318 17.58 2.83 -24.56
C ASN A 318 16.70 3.84 -23.82
N LYS A 319 17.23 5.04 -23.55
CA LYS A 319 16.55 6.13 -22.84
C LYS A 319 15.26 6.63 -23.49
N LYS A 320 14.97 6.25 -24.74
CA LYS A 320 13.66 6.54 -25.37
C LYS A 320 12.51 5.73 -24.78
N TYR A 321 12.80 4.58 -24.16
CA TYR A 321 11.81 3.64 -23.65
C TYR A 321 12.00 3.29 -22.17
N ASN A 322 13.22 3.48 -21.66
CA ASN A 322 13.58 3.25 -20.27
C ASN A 322 13.46 4.56 -19.47
N SER A 323 12.62 4.56 -18.44
CA SER A 323 12.38 5.70 -17.54
C SER A 323 13.33 5.76 -16.33
N THR A 324 14.21 4.78 -16.16
CA THR A 324 15.20 4.78 -15.09
C THR A 324 16.39 5.69 -15.45
N LYS A 325 16.95 6.35 -14.43
CA LYS A 325 18.13 7.22 -14.60
C LYS A 325 19.39 6.42 -14.93
N HIS A 326 19.42 5.12 -14.65
CA HIS A 326 20.56 4.25 -14.86
C HIS A 326 20.92 4.10 -16.36
N ASP A 327 22.20 4.22 -16.71
CA ASP A 327 22.67 4.19 -18.11
C ASP A 327 22.64 2.81 -18.75
N TYR A 328 22.49 1.78 -17.91
CA TYR A 328 22.38 0.39 -18.30
C TYR A 328 21.05 -0.22 -17.85
N HIS A 329 20.68 -1.33 -18.46
CA HIS A 329 19.55 -2.17 -18.06
C HIS A 329 20.01 -3.63 -17.93
N ILE A 330 19.29 -4.41 -17.13
CA ILE A 330 19.60 -5.82 -16.88
C ILE A 330 18.87 -6.68 -17.92
N VAL A 331 19.59 -7.58 -18.57
CA VAL A 331 19.03 -8.63 -19.43
C VAL A 331 19.04 -9.94 -18.66
N ILE A 332 17.85 -10.44 -18.33
CA ILE A 332 17.66 -11.65 -17.54
C ILE A 332 17.34 -12.81 -18.47
N ASN A 333 18.32 -13.71 -18.59
CA ASN A 333 18.21 -14.95 -19.35
C ASN A 333 18.02 -16.16 -18.41
N LYS A 334 17.96 -17.36 -18.98
CA LYS A 334 17.68 -18.61 -18.24
C LYS A 334 18.71 -18.89 -17.14
N ASP A 335 19.95 -18.49 -17.38
CA ASP A 335 21.11 -18.72 -16.53
C ASP A 335 21.15 -17.76 -15.33
N ALA A 336 20.34 -16.71 -15.33
CA ALA A 336 20.27 -15.79 -14.20
C ALA A 336 19.84 -16.52 -12.92
N ASN A 337 20.38 -16.05 -11.79
CA ASN A 337 20.08 -16.58 -10.47
C ASN A 337 19.30 -15.53 -9.67
N ILE A 338 18.01 -15.80 -9.51
CA ILE A 338 17.06 -14.94 -8.81
C ILE A 338 16.45 -15.72 -7.65
N LYS A 339 16.65 -15.21 -6.43
CA LYS A 339 16.13 -15.83 -5.20
C LYS A 339 15.44 -14.78 -4.33
N PRO A 340 14.34 -15.13 -3.63
CA PRO A 340 13.78 -14.26 -2.60
C PRO A 340 14.86 -13.91 -1.57
N CYS A 341 14.90 -12.66 -1.14
CA CYS A 341 15.83 -12.19 -0.13
C CYS A 341 15.11 -11.47 1.00
N GLN A 342 15.75 -11.44 2.18
CA GLN A 342 15.17 -10.81 3.35
C GLN A 342 14.97 -9.32 3.08
N ASP A 343 13.76 -8.86 3.38
CA ASP A 343 13.39 -7.46 3.34
C ASP A 343 13.74 -6.83 4.69
N THR A 344 14.83 -6.07 4.74
CA THR A 344 15.30 -5.40 5.97
C THR A 344 14.66 -4.03 6.19
N GLY A 345 13.72 -3.62 5.34
CA GLY A 345 12.97 -2.35 5.47
C GLY A 345 13.75 -1.10 5.05
N ASP A 346 14.98 -1.26 4.57
CA ASP A 346 15.87 -0.19 4.11
C ASP A 346 15.64 0.21 2.65
N ILE A 347 14.99 -0.64 1.85
CA ILE A 347 14.67 -0.37 0.45
C ILE A 347 13.26 0.20 0.32
N SER A 348 13.12 1.41 -0.24
CA SER A 348 11.83 2.07 -0.48
C SER A 348 10.82 1.15 -1.19
N PRO A 349 9.55 1.10 -0.74
CA PRO A 349 8.51 0.32 -1.40
C PRO A 349 8.15 0.84 -2.80
N TYR A 350 8.42 2.11 -3.08
CA TYR A 350 8.02 2.80 -4.30
C TYR A 350 9.19 3.16 -5.22
N GLY A 351 10.43 2.90 -4.78
CA GLY A 351 11.63 3.48 -5.38
C GLY A 351 11.81 4.95 -5.00
N GLU A 352 12.72 5.62 -5.70
CA GLU A 352 12.97 7.06 -5.57
C GLU A 352 12.14 7.81 -6.63
N PHE A 353 11.61 8.98 -6.31
CA PHE A 353 10.90 9.85 -7.27
C PHE A 353 11.67 11.14 -7.49
N ASP A 354 11.69 11.60 -8.74
CA ASP A 354 12.24 12.92 -9.10
C ASP A 354 11.12 13.85 -9.56
N PHE A 355 10.26 14.24 -8.62
CA PHE A 355 9.04 14.96 -8.92
C PHE A 355 9.33 16.35 -9.48
N ILE A 356 8.74 16.64 -10.65
CA ILE A 356 8.56 18.00 -11.13
C ILE A 356 7.13 18.46 -10.85
N THR A 357 6.95 19.77 -10.67
CA THR A 357 5.62 20.39 -10.58
C THR A 357 4.98 20.47 -11.96
N ILE A 358 3.65 20.52 -12.01
CA ILE A 358 2.90 20.51 -13.26
C ILE A 358 3.30 21.69 -14.13
N ASP A 359 3.46 22.90 -13.58
CA ASP A 359 3.89 24.09 -14.35
C ASP A 359 5.22 23.93 -15.09
N LYS A 360 6.14 23.09 -14.60
CA LYS A 360 7.43 22.81 -15.25
C LYS A 360 7.31 21.95 -16.50
N LEU A 361 6.15 21.34 -16.76
CA LEU A 361 5.89 20.63 -18.01
C LEU A 361 5.98 21.51 -19.26
N LYS A 362 5.87 22.83 -19.12
CA LYS A 362 6.11 23.77 -20.23
C LYS A 362 7.52 23.64 -20.81
N ASP A 363 8.49 23.36 -19.94
CA ASP A 363 9.92 23.29 -20.25
C ASP A 363 10.35 21.87 -20.68
N SER A 364 9.50 20.86 -20.47
CA SER A 364 9.71 19.48 -20.89
C SER A 364 9.46 19.29 -22.38
N ARG A 365 10.19 18.36 -23.00
CA ARG A 365 10.07 18.04 -24.44
C ARG A 365 8.98 16.99 -24.68
N GLU A 366 8.37 17.00 -25.87
CA GLU A 366 7.51 15.89 -26.28
C GLU A 366 8.28 14.55 -26.23
N GLY A 367 7.68 13.52 -25.63
CA GLY A 367 8.28 12.21 -25.45
C GLY A 367 9.21 12.08 -24.24
N GLU A 368 9.48 13.16 -23.53
CA GLU A 368 10.26 13.12 -22.28
C GLU A 368 9.49 12.36 -21.19
N LEU A 369 10.22 11.62 -20.35
CA LEU A 369 9.66 10.85 -19.24
C LEU A 369 9.90 11.62 -17.94
N VAL A 370 8.82 11.88 -17.19
CA VAL A 370 8.85 12.69 -15.97
C VAL A 370 8.14 11.97 -14.83
N ASP A 371 8.51 12.34 -13.60
CA ASP A 371 7.80 11.92 -12.39
C ASP A 371 6.95 13.09 -11.88
N ILE A 372 5.68 12.84 -11.56
CA ILE A 372 4.73 13.88 -11.07
C ILE A 372 3.97 13.35 -9.87
N ILE A 373 3.71 14.22 -8.91
CA ILE A 373 2.75 13.96 -7.84
C ILE A 373 1.62 14.99 -7.92
N ALA A 374 0.37 14.50 -8.00
CA ALA A 374 -0.77 15.37 -8.25
C ALA A 374 -2.06 14.83 -7.62
N VAL A 375 -3.03 15.73 -7.42
CA VAL A 375 -4.38 15.40 -6.93
C VAL A 375 -5.29 15.11 -8.12
N VAL A 376 -6.11 14.08 -8.02
CA VAL A 376 -7.19 13.80 -8.98
C VAL A 376 -8.30 14.84 -8.79
N LYS A 377 -8.40 15.80 -9.72
CA LYS A 377 -9.51 16.76 -9.78
C LYS A 377 -10.76 16.11 -10.38
N GLU A 378 -10.58 15.43 -11.51
CA GLU A 378 -11.66 14.79 -12.23
C GLU A 378 -11.17 13.52 -12.91
N CYS A 379 -12.05 12.53 -13.01
CA CYS A 379 -11.77 11.29 -13.73
C CYS A 379 -12.90 11.06 -14.73
N GLY A 380 -12.55 10.99 -16.02
CA GLY A 380 -13.49 10.65 -17.08
C GLY A 380 -13.88 9.18 -17.09
N GLN A 381 -14.88 8.85 -17.90
CA GLN A 381 -15.26 7.46 -18.15
C GLN A 381 -14.22 6.75 -19.03
N SER A 382 -14.16 5.42 -18.96
CA SER A 382 -13.33 4.64 -19.89
C SER A 382 -13.99 4.54 -21.26
N GLU A 383 -13.25 4.87 -22.31
CA GLU A 383 -13.70 4.88 -23.69
C GLU A 383 -12.91 3.87 -24.53
N THR A 384 -13.56 3.25 -25.53
CA THR A 384 -12.87 2.42 -26.51
C THR A 384 -12.52 3.24 -27.75
N VAL A 385 -11.24 3.34 -28.07
CA VAL A 385 -10.73 4.08 -29.23
C VAL A 385 -10.10 3.11 -30.23
N LYS A 386 -10.41 3.30 -31.52
CA LYS A 386 -9.70 2.63 -32.62
C LYS A 386 -8.36 3.31 -32.85
N THR A 387 -7.28 2.55 -32.65
CA THR A 387 -5.93 3.00 -33.01
C THR A 387 -5.77 3.13 -34.52
N LYS A 388 -4.80 3.92 -34.98
CA LYS A 388 -4.42 4.05 -36.40
C LYS A 388 -4.12 2.70 -37.08
N LYS A 389 -3.79 1.65 -36.31
CA LYS A 389 -3.53 0.28 -36.77
C LYS A 389 -4.77 -0.62 -36.74
N GLY A 390 -5.98 -0.06 -36.59
CA GLY A 390 -7.25 -0.78 -36.60
C GLY A 390 -7.57 -1.58 -35.33
N LYS A 391 -6.72 -1.53 -34.29
CA LYS A 391 -6.98 -2.21 -33.02
C LYS A 391 -7.77 -1.31 -32.07
N ASN A 392 -8.80 -1.86 -31.44
CA ASN A 392 -9.51 -1.20 -30.33
C ASN A 392 -8.61 -1.21 -29.08
N LYS A 393 -8.57 -0.07 -28.39
CA LYS A 393 -7.91 0.09 -27.09
C LYS A 393 -8.82 0.83 -26.14
N VAL A 394 -8.84 0.44 -24.88
CA VAL A 394 -9.54 1.22 -23.85
C VAL A 394 -8.62 2.34 -23.39
N LYS A 395 -9.13 3.57 -23.30
CA LYS A 395 -8.45 4.73 -22.72
C LYS A 395 -9.29 5.32 -21.61
N ARG A 396 -8.66 6.03 -20.67
CA ARG A 396 -9.34 6.90 -19.71
C ARG A 396 -8.49 8.15 -19.48
N GLU A 397 -9.16 9.29 -19.41
CA GLU A 397 -8.53 10.60 -19.15
C GLU A 397 -8.82 11.05 -17.72
N ILE A 398 -7.79 11.56 -17.06
CA ILE A 398 -7.82 12.00 -15.66
C ILE A 398 -7.26 13.41 -15.59
N GLN A 399 -7.99 14.35 -15.01
CA GLN A 399 -7.52 15.70 -14.77
C GLN A 399 -6.79 15.76 -13.43
N LEU A 400 -5.54 16.21 -13.49
CA LEU A 400 -4.64 16.29 -12.36
C LEU A 400 -4.28 17.73 -12.05
N VAL A 401 -4.12 18.03 -10.77
CA VAL A 401 -3.75 19.36 -10.27
C VAL A 401 -2.70 19.27 -9.16
N ASP A 402 -1.93 20.34 -8.98
CA ASP A 402 -0.94 20.44 -7.93
C ASP A 402 -0.85 21.87 -7.36
N GLN A 403 0.10 22.08 -6.45
CA GLN A 403 0.38 23.35 -5.78
C GLN A 403 0.72 24.51 -6.74
N SER A 404 1.06 24.23 -8.00
CA SER A 404 1.43 25.27 -8.97
C SER A 404 0.21 26.00 -9.54
N GLY A 405 -1.02 25.55 -9.24
CA GLY A 405 -2.25 26.13 -9.81
C GLY A 405 -2.48 25.75 -11.27
N MET A 406 -1.72 24.79 -11.80
CA MET A 406 -1.91 24.25 -13.15
C MET A 406 -2.74 22.97 -13.11
N GLN A 407 -3.43 22.68 -14.21
CA GLN A 407 -4.05 21.37 -14.45
C GLN A 407 -3.49 20.72 -15.71
N VAL A 408 -3.40 19.38 -15.68
CA VAL A 408 -2.93 18.57 -16.80
C VAL A 408 -3.76 17.31 -16.94
N GLY A 409 -4.05 16.92 -18.17
CA GLY A 409 -4.70 15.65 -18.48
C GLY A 409 -3.70 14.50 -18.50
N LEU A 410 -3.97 13.43 -17.76
CA LEU A 410 -3.30 12.14 -17.83
C LEU A 410 -4.16 11.14 -18.59
N THR A 411 -3.62 10.53 -19.64
CA THR A 411 -4.22 9.38 -20.32
C THR A 411 -3.64 8.06 -19.81
N ILE A 412 -4.50 7.17 -19.33
CA ILE A 412 -4.17 5.78 -19.01
C ILE A 412 -4.87 4.83 -19.99
N TRP A 413 -4.34 3.61 -20.15
CA TRP A 413 -4.75 2.68 -21.21
C TRP A 413 -5.04 1.28 -20.67
N GLU A 414 -5.87 0.53 -21.41
CA GLU A 414 -6.15 -0.89 -21.22
C GLU A 414 -6.51 -1.27 -19.78
N SER A 415 -5.73 -2.15 -19.15
CA SER A 415 -6.00 -2.67 -17.81
C SER A 415 -5.98 -1.57 -16.75
N ASP A 416 -5.11 -0.55 -16.88
CA ASP A 416 -5.11 0.60 -15.98
C ASP A 416 -6.39 1.43 -16.16
N ALA A 417 -6.80 1.68 -17.41
CA ALA A 417 -8.03 2.42 -17.72
C ALA A 417 -9.29 1.72 -17.18
N VAL A 418 -9.31 0.39 -17.12
CA VAL A 418 -10.44 -0.39 -16.58
C VAL A 418 -10.39 -0.47 -15.05
N LYS A 419 -9.22 -0.73 -14.46
CA LYS A 419 -9.07 -0.99 -13.02
C LYS A 419 -9.01 0.27 -12.16
N PHE A 420 -8.61 1.40 -12.74
CA PHE A 420 -8.53 2.64 -11.98
C PHE A 420 -9.91 3.05 -11.47
N LEU A 421 -10.04 3.35 -10.17
CA LEU A 421 -11.33 3.70 -9.57
C LEU A 421 -11.72 5.17 -9.74
N GLY A 422 -10.77 6.04 -10.12
CA GLY A 422 -11.10 7.43 -10.44
C GLY A 422 -11.53 8.29 -9.26
N ARG A 423 -11.16 7.93 -8.02
CA ARG A 423 -11.55 8.67 -6.82
C ARG A 423 -11.06 10.11 -6.89
N ARG A 424 -12.00 11.07 -6.87
CA ARG A 424 -11.68 12.49 -6.71
C ARG A 424 -10.90 12.69 -5.40
N ASN A 425 -9.98 13.64 -5.41
CA ASN A 425 -9.14 14.03 -4.29
C ASN A 425 -8.09 12.98 -3.87
N SER A 426 -8.00 11.83 -4.54
CA SER A 426 -6.87 10.91 -4.35
C SER A 426 -5.57 11.54 -4.85
N ILE A 427 -4.46 11.17 -4.22
CA ILE A 427 -3.11 11.58 -4.64
C ILE A 427 -2.55 10.51 -5.59
N LEU A 428 -2.06 10.92 -6.74
CA LEU A 428 -1.32 10.04 -7.65
C LEU A 428 0.15 10.40 -7.63
N ALA A 429 1.01 9.44 -7.32
CA ALA A 429 2.42 9.48 -7.70
C ALA A 429 2.60 8.73 -9.02
N LEU A 430 3.05 9.48 -10.02
CA LEU A 430 3.28 9.03 -11.38
C LEU A 430 4.78 8.95 -11.60
N LYS A 431 5.27 7.77 -12.02
CA LYS A 431 6.68 7.57 -12.32
C LYS A 431 6.89 7.26 -13.79
N GLY A 432 7.76 8.00 -14.46
CA GLY A 432 8.08 7.81 -15.87
C GLY A 432 6.87 7.92 -16.79
N VAL A 433 5.99 8.89 -16.53
CA VAL A 433 4.90 9.24 -17.45
C VAL A 433 5.45 10.11 -18.56
N MET A 434 4.92 9.94 -19.77
CA MET A 434 5.45 10.59 -20.96
C MET A 434 4.71 11.89 -21.25
N VAL A 435 5.46 12.95 -21.52
CA VAL A 435 4.93 14.25 -21.93
C VAL A 435 4.49 14.18 -23.40
N SER A 436 3.30 14.72 -23.66
CA SER A 436 2.66 14.78 -24.97
C SER A 436 2.21 16.22 -25.25
N GLU A 437 2.18 16.61 -26.53
CA GLU A 437 1.73 17.94 -26.97
C GLU A 437 0.26 17.99 -27.41
N TRP A 438 -0.48 16.92 -27.13
CA TRP A 438 -1.90 16.87 -27.43
C TRP A 438 -2.69 17.84 -26.54
N GLY A 439 -3.31 18.86 -27.15
CA GLY A 439 -4.15 19.85 -26.46
C GLY A 439 -3.37 20.80 -25.54
N GLY A 440 -2.12 21.15 -25.90
CA GLY A 440 -1.19 21.90 -25.04
C GLY A 440 -0.13 20.95 -24.50
N ARG A 441 -0.05 20.78 -23.18
CA ARG A 441 0.73 19.70 -22.54
C ARG A 441 -0.22 18.68 -21.92
N SER A 442 0.05 17.41 -22.18
CA SER A 442 -0.64 16.27 -21.59
C SER A 442 0.36 15.20 -21.16
N LEU A 443 -0.11 14.27 -20.33
CA LEU A 443 0.66 13.13 -19.86
C LEU A 443 0.03 11.85 -20.37
N THR A 444 0.85 10.87 -20.71
CA THR A 444 0.37 9.52 -21.01
C THR A 444 1.18 8.50 -20.21
N LYS A 445 0.48 7.58 -19.54
CA LYS A 445 1.14 6.48 -18.84
C LYS A 445 1.60 5.44 -19.86
N GLY A 446 2.92 5.39 -20.08
CA GLY A 446 3.55 4.36 -20.91
C GLY A 446 3.51 2.97 -20.28
N LEU A 447 3.96 1.96 -21.03
CA LEU A 447 4.03 0.56 -20.58
C LEU A 447 4.95 0.41 -19.35
N THR A 448 6.04 1.18 -19.30
CA THR A 448 7.04 1.13 -18.23
C THR A 448 6.79 2.12 -17.10
N GLY A 449 5.77 2.99 -17.25
CA GLY A 449 5.38 3.96 -16.25
C GLY A 449 4.60 3.32 -15.10
N GLN A 450 4.75 3.88 -13.90
CA GLN A 450 4.00 3.47 -12.71
C GLN A 450 2.98 4.55 -12.34
N MET A 451 1.87 4.10 -11.77
CA MET A 451 0.86 4.95 -11.17
C MET A 451 0.54 4.37 -9.80
N ILE A 452 0.86 5.12 -8.75
CA ILE A 452 0.64 4.72 -7.37
C ILE A 452 -0.42 5.64 -6.78
N VAL A 453 -1.51 5.04 -6.31
CA VAL A 453 -2.65 5.75 -5.72
C VAL A 453 -2.43 5.85 -4.21
N ASP A 454 -2.57 7.06 -3.68
CA ASP A 454 -2.44 7.41 -2.27
C ASP A 454 -1.15 6.84 -1.63
N PRO A 455 0.04 7.18 -2.17
CA PRO A 455 1.32 6.67 -1.68
C PRO A 455 1.61 7.15 -0.25
N ILE A 456 2.23 6.30 0.57
CA ILE A 456 2.64 6.64 1.93
C ILE A 456 4.02 7.31 1.88
N ILE A 457 4.06 8.57 1.43
CA ILE A 457 5.26 9.41 1.35
C ILE A 457 4.98 10.83 1.84
N PRO A 458 5.95 11.55 2.44
CA PRO A 458 5.72 12.89 2.99
C PRO A 458 5.14 13.90 1.99
N LYS A 459 5.58 13.84 0.72
CA LYS A 459 5.10 14.75 -0.32
C LYS A 459 3.60 14.56 -0.64
N ALA A 460 3.08 13.35 -0.48
CA ALA A 460 1.66 13.06 -0.70
C ALA A 460 0.79 13.64 0.42
N GLU A 461 1.26 13.56 1.66
CA GLU A 461 0.59 14.17 2.82
C GLU A 461 0.58 15.71 2.70
N GLU A 462 1.71 16.31 2.34
CA GLU A 462 1.81 17.75 2.08
C GLU A 462 0.82 18.21 1.00
N LEU A 463 0.76 17.49 -0.12
CA LEU A 463 -0.13 17.80 -1.23
C LEU A 463 -1.61 17.63 -0.84
N HIS A 464 -1.93 16.59 -0.06
CA HIS A 464 -3.28 16.36 0.45
C HIS A 464 -3.73 17.50 1.37
N LEU A 465 -2.90 17.89 2.35
CA LEU A 465 -3.18 18.99 3.28
C LEU A 465 -3.36 20.33 2.55
N TRP A 466 -2.52 20.60 1.54
CA TRP A 466 -2.69 21.78 0.70
C TRP A 466 -4.02 21.77 -0.06
N PHE A 467 -4.40 20.62 -0.63
CA PHE A 467 -5.61 20.54 -1.45
C PHE A 467 -6.87 20.74 -0.62
N ILE A 468 -6.96 20.11 0.57
CA ILE A 468 -8.12 20.27 1.46
C ILE A 468 -8.25 21.68 2.05
N SER A 469 -7.13 22.40 2.22
CA SER A 469 -7.11 23.73 2.84
C SER A 469 -7.33 24.87 1.85
N LYS A 470 -6.76 24.77 0.65
CA LYS A 470 -6.78 25.84 -0.36
C LYS A 470 -7.16 25.33 -1.75
N GLY A 471 -6.59 24.21 -2.17
CA GLY A 471 -6.68 23.72 -3.56
C GLY A 471 -8.11 23.44 -4.05
N LYS A 472 -9.05 23.03 -3.18
CA LYS A 472 -10.45 22.77 -3.55
C LYS A 472 -11.16 23.99 -4.15
N GLN A 473 -10.80 25.20 -3.73
CA GLN A 473 -11.44 26.45 -4.15
C GLN A 473 -10.63 27.20 -5.22
N MET A 474 -9.48 26.66 -5.64
CA MET A 474 -8.62 27.29 -6.63
C MET A 474 -9.11 27.01 -8.05
N ASP A 475 -9.07 28.04 -8.89
CA ASP A 475 -9.15 27.87 -10.34
C ASP A 475 -7.80 27.39 -10.87
N PHE A 476 -7.83 26.37 -11.72
CA PHE A 476 -6.63 25.76 -12.28
C PHE A 476 -6.51 26.08 -13.76
N THR A 477 -5.31 26.47 -14.18
CA THR A 477 -5.02 26.85 -15.56
C THR A 477 -4.52 25.64 -16.36
N SER A 478 -5.14 25.38 -17.52
CA SER A 478 -4.61 24.40 -18.48
C SER A 478 -3.48 24.98 -19.30
N PHE A 479 -2.60 24.11 -19.80
CA PHE A 479 -1.69 24.46 -20.89
C PHE A 479 -2.49 24.88 -22.13
N ARG A 480 -2.05 25.96 -22.79
CA ARG A 480 -2.63 26.47 -24.03
C ARG A 480 -1.86 25.97 -25.24
#